data_AF-A0A804I854-F1
#
_entry.id   AF-A0A804I854-F1
#
_cell.length_a   1.000
_cell.length_b   1.000
_cell.length_c   1.000
_cell.angle_alpha   90.00
_cell.angle_beta   90.00
_cell.angle_gamma   90.00
#
_symmetry.space_group_name_H-M   'P 1'
#
loop_
_entity.id
_entity.type
_entity.pdbx_description
1 polymer ?
#
loop_
_entity_poly.entity_id
_entity_poly.type
_entity_poly.pdbx_seq_one_letter_code
_entity_poly.pdbx_strand_id
1 'polypeptide(L)'
;MARKYKRATAPLDETARARLWQEVSSCVSVESTTSDTAELADLIDSFYNEEEIDERKGKYGMGSEKGGYLTRRSLDSVLAESEADMVGHRIRVAAERGVSAVSPAGDGFKRRVIGWLRDKGFDAGLCKSSWERAERIQAGTHEYIDVIDRGGGTRYILEIDLAAEFEIARPTQDYTALLRALPSVFVGRPGALESIVSLMCVAMEESIRSSGMHLPPWRRKEYVRAKWFSSFGRNSAAGGEADRGAASRSGTATTKPCRIELRCREVKVREGMLAEEFRGTLNGYGF
;
A
#
# COMPACT_ATOMS: atom_id res chain seq x y z
N MET A 1 20.75 -25.81 -42.98
CA MET A 1 21.00 -24.36 -43.03
C MET A 1 20.43 -23.72 -41.77
N ALA A 2 21.26 -23.21 -40.86
CA ALA A 2 20.79 -22.61 -39.60
C ALA A 2 20.55 -21.10 -39.77
N ARG A 3 19.30 -20.66 -39.55
CA ARG A 3 18.96 -19.23 -39.48
C ARG A 3 19.48 -18.65 -38.16
N LYS A 4 20.50 -17.79 -38.24
CA LYS A 4 20.98 -16.98 -37.11
C LYS A 4 19.94 -15.90 -36.82
N TYR A 5 19.25 -16.00 -35.69
CA TYR A 5 18.46 -14.92 -35.13
C TYR A 5 19.41 -13.85 -34.55
N LYS A 6 19.24 -12.59 -34.97
CA LYS A 6 19.98 -11.45 -34.43
C LYS A 6 19.34 -11.06 -33.10
N ARG A 7 20.11 -11.10 -32.00
CA ARG A 7 19.70 -10.55 -30.70
C ARG A 7 19.57 -9.02 -30.82
N ALA A 8 18.40 -8.49 -30.47
CA ALA A 8 18.11 -7.05 -30.41
C ALA A 8 18.62 -6.41 -29.12
N THR A 9 19.91 -6.58 -28.80
CA THR A 9 20.55 -5.97 -27.63
C THR A 9 21.81 -5.17 -27.99
N ALA A 10 22.05 -4.92 -29.28
CA ALA A 10 23.09 -3.99 -29.69
C ALA A 10 22.66 -2.55 -29.30
N PRO A 11 23.53 -1.76 -28.66
CA PRO A 11 23.28 -0.34 -28.46
C PRO A 11 22.91 0.30 -29.80
N LEU A 12 21.82 1.06 -29.82
CA LEU A 12 21.46 1.84 -31.01
C LEU A 12 22.60 2.79 -31.34
N ASP A 13 23.06 2.75 -32.59
CA ASP A 13 24.06 3.67 -33.11
C ASP A 13 23.62 5.13 -32.88
N GLU A 14 24.57 6.02 -32.61
CA GLU A 14 24.33 7.43 -32.27
C GLU A 14 23.47 8.13 -33.35
N THR A 15 23.70 7.75 -34.61
CA THR A 15 22.94 8.22 -35.78
C THR A 15 21.49 7.76 -35.75
N ALA A 16 21.22 6.54 -35.27
CA ALA A 16 19.88 6.01 -35.12
C ALA A 16 19.15 6.65 -33.94
N ARG A 17 19.86 6.95 -32.84
CA ARG A 17 19.31 7.75 -31.73
C ARG A 17 18.90 9.13 -32.23
N ALA A 18 19.77 9.84 -32.94
CA ALA A 18 19.50 11.18 -33.45
C ALA A 18 18.25 11.27 -34.35
N ARG A 19 17.99 10.24 -35.18
CA ARG A 19 16.80 10.18 -36.04
C ARG A 19 15.50 10.05 -35.26
N LEU A 20 15.49 9.21 -34.22
CA LEU A 20 14.31 9.07 -33.34
C LEU A 20 13.98 10.38 -32.63
N TRP A 21 14.99 11.11 -32.18
CA TRP A 21 14.80 12.43 -31.57
C TRP A 21 14.29 13.49 -32.55
N GLN A 22 14.70 13.42 -33.82
CA GLN A 22 14.19 14.31 -34.88
C GLN A 22 12.74 14.00 -35.28
N GLU A 23 12.33 12.73 -35.32
CA GLU A 23 10.94 12.34 -35.63
C GLU A 23 9.96 12.70 -34.50
N VAL A 24 10.36 12.56 -33.23
CA VAL A 24 9.52 12.98 -32.10
C VAL A 24 9.36 14.50 -32.08
N SER A 25 10.39 15.23 -32.50
CA SER A 25 10.34 16.70 -32.59
C SER A 25 9.48 17.20 -33.76
N SER A 26 9.18 16.37 -34.77
CA SER A 26 8.39 16.77 -35.94
C SER A 26 6.89 16.44 -35.82
N CYS A 27 6.47 15.62 -34.85
CA CYS A 27 5.08 15.23 -34.65
C CYS A 27 4.35 15.95 -33.50
N VAL A 28 5.03 16.83 -32.76
CA VAL A 28 4.43 17.66 -31.71
C VAL A 28 4.63 19.14 -32.05
N SER A 29 3.79 19.66 -32.94
CA SER A 29 3.52 21.11 -33.02
C SER A 29 2.28 21.41 -32.19
N VAL A 30 2.41 21.31 -30.88
CA VAL A 30 1.47 21.87 -29.91
C VAL A 30 2.34 22.58 -28.87
N GLU A 31 2.10 23.87 -28.66
CA GLU A 31 2.77 24.68 -27.64
C GLU A 31 2.51 24.07 -26.25
N SER A 32 3.42 23.21 -25.80
CA SER A 32 3.51 22.75 -24.41
C SER A 32 4.76 23.35 -23.79
N THR A 33 4.58 24.08 -22.71
CA THR A 33 5.61 24.78 -21.95
C THR A 33 6.77 23.87 -21.55
N THR A 34 8.00 24.35 -21.70
CA THR A 34 9.27 23.65 -21.37
C THR A 34 9.38 23.19 -19.89
N SER A 35 8.44 23.61 -19.05
CA SER A 35 8.31 23.23 -17.63
C SER A 35 8.05 21.73 -17.47
N ASP A 36 7.15 21.15 -18.27
CA ASP A 36 6.70 19.76 -18.07
C ASP A 36 7.79 18.74 -18.50
N THR A 37 8.61 19.11 -19.47
CA THR A 37 9.74 18.28 -19.94
C THR A 37 10.92 18.27 -18.97
N ALA A 38 11.16 19.38 -18.27
CA ALA A 38 12.21 19.47 -17.25
C ALA A 38 11.82 18.68 -15.99
N GLU A 39 10.56 18.77 -15.56
CA GLU A 39 10.05 17.98 -14.43
C GLU A 39 10.05 16.46 -14.67
N LEU A 40 9.94 16.04 -15.94
CA LEU A 40 10.05 14.65 -16.34
C LEU A 40 11.52 14.20 -16.39
N ALA A 41 12.43 15.05 -16.86
CA ALA A 41 13.87 14.78 -16.87
C ALA A 41 14.43 14.62 -15.45
N ASP A 42 14.08 15.51 -14.53
CA ASP A 42 14.50 15.43 -13.12
C ASP A 42 13.94 14.19 -12.41
N LEU A 43 12.76 13.72 -12.81
CA LEU A 43 12.15 12.49 -12.29
C LEU A 43 12.88 11.23 -12.80
N ILE A 44 13.31 11.25 -14.06
CA ILE A 44 14.10 10.17 -14.66
C ILE A 44 15.50 10.16 -14.03
N ASP A 45 16.12 11.32 -13.86
CA ASP A 45 17.45 11.44 -13.26
C ASP A 45 17.45 11.06 -11.78
N SER A 46 16.44 11.44 -11.00
CA SER A 46 16.29 10.95 -9.61
C SER A 46 16.03 9.45 -9.52
N PHE A 47 15.46 8.83 -10.57
CA PHE A 47 15.30 7.38 -10.64
C PHE A 47 16.64 6.65 -10.89
N TYR A 48 17.55 7.24 -11.66
CA TYR A 48 18.83 6.62 -12.02
C TYR A 48 20.02 7.05 -11.12
N ASN A 49 19.94 8.18 -10.41
CA ASN A 49 21.08 8.80 -9.73
C ASN A 49 21.00 8.82 -8.19
N GLU A 50 20.02 8.17 -7.55
CA GLU A 50 19.92 8.12 -6.06
C GLU A 50 20.85 7.06 -5.40
N GLU A 51 21.94 6.65 -6.04
CA GLU A 51 23.00 5.85 -5.40
C GLU A 51 24.39 6.48 -5.63
N GLU A 52 24.59 7.71 -5.14
CA GLU A 52 25.82 7.94 -4.38
C GLU A 52 25.60 7.29 -3.01
N ILE A 53 26.20 6.12 -2.87
CA ILE A 53 26.27 5.35 -1.64
C ILE A 53 26.80 6.27 -0.54
N ASP A 54 25.99 6.54 0.49
CA ASP A 54 26.50 7.04 1.76
C ASP A 54 27.37 5.93 2.37
N GLU A 55 28.64 5.88 1.97
CA GLU A 55 29.67 4.94 2.46
C GLU A 55 29.92 5.08 3.98
N ARG A 56 29.22 5.98 4.67
CA ARG A 56 29.31 6.15 6.13
C ARG A 56 28.35 5.31 6.96
N LYS A 57 27.42 4.56 6.37
CA LYS A 57 26.71 3.47 7.10
C LYS A 57 27.37 2.13 6.83
N GLY A 58 28.48 1.93 7.52
CA GLY A 58 29.21 0.68 7.52
C GLY A 58 28.35 -0.53 7.93
N LYS A 59 28.58 -1.61 7.20
CA LYS A 59 28.61 -2.99 7.72
C LYS A 59 27.29 -3.60 8.23
N TYR A 60 26.32 -3.76 7.33
CA TYR A 60 25.37 -4.89 7.41
C TYR A 60 25.13 -5.51 6.01
N GLY A 61 26.23 -5.82 5.31
CA GLY A 61 26.23 -6.83 4.26
C GLY A 61 26.30 -8.22 4.92
N MET A 62 25.17 -8.68 5.44
CA MET A 62 24.97 -10.08 5.82
C MET A 62 23.59 -10.44 5.27
N GLY A 63 23.54 -11.30 4.25
CA GLY A 63 22.29 -11.90 3.79
C GLY A 63 21.64 -12.57 4.99
N SER A 64 20.61 -11.94 5.54
CA SER A 64 20.03 -12.40 6.79
C SER A 64 18.78 -13.19 6.46
N GLU A 65 18.94 -14.51 6.33
CA GLU A 65 17.85 -15.48 6.38
C GLU A 65 16.92 -15.23 7.60
N LYS A 66 17.41 -14.54 8.64
CA LYS A 66 16.62 -14.15 9.81
C LYS A 66 15.67 -12.96 9.57
N GLY A 67 15.97 -12.07 8.63
CA GLY A 67 15.13 -10.90 8.32
C GLY A 67 13.77 -11.30 7.76
N GLY A 68 13.77 -12.17 6.74
CA GLY A 68 12.54 -12.69 6.13
C GLY A 68 11.64 -13.45 7.10
N TYR A 69 12.23 -14.27 7.98
CA TYR A 69 11.50 -15.01 9.02
C TYR A 69 10.78 -14.09 10.00
N LEU A 70 11.45 -13.03 10.48
CA LEU A 70 10.85 -12.07 11.40
C LEU A 70 9.71 -11.29 10.73
N THR A 71 9.87 -10.91 9.47
CA THR A 71 8.82 -10.23 8.71
C THR A 71 7.60 -11.13 8.50
N ARG A 72 7.81 -12.41 8.15
CA ARG A 72 6.73 -13.40 8.02
C ARG A 72 5.95 -13.56 9.32
N ARG A 73 6.65 -13.77 10.44
CA ARG A 73 6.04 -13.93 11.76
C ARG A 73 5.27 -12.68 12.20
N SER A 74 5.80 -11.50 11.89
CA SER A 74 5.15 -10.23 12.19
C SER A 74 3.88 -10.04 11.35
N LEU A 75 3.93 -10.40 10.07
CA LEU A 75 2.77 -10.36 9.18
C LEU A 75 1.67 -11.31 9.66
N ASP A 76 2.03 -12.54 10.01
CA ASP A 76 1.10 -13.53 10.56
C ASP A 76 0.44 -13.05 11.87
N SER A 77 1.21 -12.39 12.75
CA SER A 77 0.65 -11.80 13.99
C SER A 77 -0.42 -10.75 13.68
N VAL A 78 -0.11 -9.81 12.78
CA VAL A 78 -1.04 -8.73 12.41
C VAL A 78 -2.30 -9.28 11.74
N LEU A 79 -2.15 -10.29 10.86
CA LEU A 79 -3.28 -10.96 10.22
C LEU A 79 -4.15 -11.69 11.25
N ALA A 80 -3.53 -12.46 12.16
CA ALA A 80 -4.25 -13.19 13.21
C ALA A 80 -5.00 -12.24 14.17
N GLU A 81 -4.38 -11.13 14.56
CA GLU A 81 -5.03 -10.08 15.36
C GLU A 81 -6.23 -9.47 14.62
N SER A 82 -6.11 -9.22 13.31
CA SER A 82 -7.20 -8.72 12.48
C SER A 82 -8.30 -9.76 12.22
N GLU A 83 -8.00 -11.06 12.31
CA GLU A 83 -8.97 -12.14 12.19
C GLU A 83 -9.77 -12.36 13.48
N ALA A 84 -9.17 -12.07 14.64
CA ALA A 84 -9.84 -12.15 15.93
C ALA A 84 -10.90 -11.05 16.15
N ASP A 85 -10.89 -9.97 15.35
CA ASP A 85 -11.93 -8.93 15.40
C ASP A 85 -13.27 -9.47 14.88
N MET A 86 -14.22 -9.74 15.78
CA MET A 86 -15.54 -10.28 15.44
C MET A 86 -16.35 -9.41 14.47
N VAL A 87 -16.24 -8.08 14.57
CA VAL A 87 -16.95 -7.17 13.66
C VAL A 87 -16.27 -7.19 12.30
N GLY A 88 -14.94 -7.15 12.28
CA GLY A 88 -14.14 -7.34 11.07
C GLY A 88 -14.45 -8.66 10.37
N HIS A 89 -14.57 -9.76 11.12
CA HIS A 89 -14.91 -11.09 10.61
C HIS A 89 -16.30 -11.10 9.94
N ARG A 90 -17.32 -10.50 10.57
CA ARG A 90 -18.67 -10.41 9.98
C ARG A 90 -18.68 -9.64 8.66
N ILE A 91 -17.93 -8.53 8.60
CA ILE A 91 -17.80 -7.73 7.37
C ILE A 91 -17.08 -8.54 6.30
N ARG A 92 -16.00 -9.25 6.64
CA ARG A 92 -15.23 -10.10 5.73
C ARG A 92 -16.09 -11.19 5.09
N VAL A 93 -16.81 -11.96 5.89
CA VAL A 93 -17.71 -13.02 5.39
C VAL A 93 -18.78 -12.45 4.45
N ALA A 94 -19.34 -11.28 4.77
CA ALA A 94 -20.31 -10.63 3.91
C ALA A 94 -19.68 -10.14 2.60
N ALA A 95 -18.45 -9.61 2.66
CA ALA A 95 -17.69 -9.11 1.53
C ALA A 95 -17.27 -10.23 0.57
N GLU A 96 -16.74 -11.35 1.09
CA GLU A 96 -16.38 -12.52 0.28
C GLU A 96 -17.58 -13.07 -0.48
N ARG A 97 -18.73 -13.20 0.20
CA ARG A 97 -19.99 -13.59 -0.46
C ARG A 97 -20.40 -12.58 -1.54
N GLY A 98 -20.21 -11.28 -1.28
CA GLY A 98 -20.51 -10.24 -2.25
C GLY A 98 -19.61 -10.30 -3.47
N VAL A 99 -18.31 -10.48 -3.27
CA VAL A 99 -17.29 -10.65 -4.32
C VAL A 99 -17.60 -11.85 -5.20
N SER A 100 -18.05 -12.97 -4.62
CA SER A 100 -18.47 -14.15 -5.41
C SER A 100 -19.84 -13.98 -6.08
N ALA A 101 -20.77 -13.24 -5.48
CA ALA A 101 -22.13 -13.09 -6.00
C ALA A 101 -22.24 -12.04 -7.12
N VAL A 102 -21.38 -11.03 -7.12
CA VAL A 102 -21.40 -9.96 -8.13
C VAL A 102 -20.43 -10.26 -9.26
N SER A 103 -20.86 -10.02 -10.51
CA SER A 103 -19.98 -10.23 -11.66
C SER A 103 -18.73 -9.33 -11.56
N PRO A 104 -17.51 -9.88 -11.72
CA PRO A 104 -16.28 -9.09 -11.79
C PRO A 104 -16.12 -8.35 -13.11
N ALA A 105 -16.91 -8.70 -14.14
CA ALA A 105 -16.79 -8.09 -15.47
C ALA A 105 -17.36 -6.67 -15.51
N GLY A 106 -16.65 -5.80 -16.23
CA GLY A 106 -17.04 -4.41 -16.47
C GLY A 106 -16.78 -3.48 -15.28
N ASP A 107 -16.82 -2.19 -15.57
CA ASP A 107 -16.53 -1.14 -14.60
C ASP A 107 -17.48 -1.17 -13.39
N GLY A 108 -16.99 -0.65 -12.26
CA GLY A 108 -17.81 -0.49 -11.06
C GLY A 108 -17.99 -1.75 -10.20
N PHE A 109 -17.11 -2.74 -10.33
CA PHE A 109 -17.10 -3.93 -9.45
C PHE A 109 -17.15 -3.58 -7.95
N LYS A 110 -16.28 -2.66 -7.49
CA LYS A 110 -16.30 -2.16 -6.10
C LYS A 110 -17.66 -1.56 -5.70
N ARG A 111 -18.37 -0.89 -6.62
CA ARG A 111 -19.72 -0.34 -6.35
C ARG A 111 -20.77 -1.42 -6.20
N ARG A 112 -20.69 -2.51 -6.97
CA ARG A 112 -21.59 -3.67 -6.81
C ARG A 112 -21.38 -4.36 -5.47
N VAL A 113 -20.12 -4.54 -5.05
CA VAL A 113 -19.79 -5.06 -3.71
C VAL A 113 -20.32 -4.14 -2.61
N ILE A 114 -20.20 -2.81 -2.76
CA ILE A 114 -20.80 -1.85 -1.83
C ILE A 114 -22.33 -2.01 -1.75
N GLY A 115 -23.01 -2.13 -2.89
CA GLY A 115 -24.47 -2.38 -2.93
C GLY A 115 -24.84 -3.64 -2.15
N TRP A 116 -24.14 -4.74 -2.41
CA TRP A 116 -24.32 -5.99 -1.67
C TRP A 116 -24.13 -5.83 -0.16
N LEU A 117 -23.07 -5.13 0.28
CA LEU A 117 -22.82 -4.90 1.71
C LEU A 117 -23.92 -4.04 2.34
N ARG A 118 -24.44 -3.03 1.62
CA ARG A 118 -25.56 -2.20 2.08
C ARG A 118 -26.85 -3.01 2.21
N ASP A 119 -27.13 -3.93 1.28
CA ASP A 119 -28.27 -4.84 1.37
C ASP A 119 -28.19 -5.79 2.58
N LYS A 120 -26.97 -6.05 3.08
CA LYS A 120 -26.72 -6.79 4.34
C LYS A 120 -26.74 -5.91 5.59
N GLY A 121 -27.01 -4.60 5.45
CA GLY A 121 -27.16 -3.65 6.55
C GLY A 121 -25.87 -2.94 6.97
N PHE A 122 -24.76 -3.11 6.25
CA PHE A 122 -23.50 -2.41 6.55
C PHE A 122 -23.50 -0.99 5.98
N ASP A 123 -22.90 -0.02 6.70
CA ASP A 123 -22.58 1.29 6.12
C ASP A 123 -21.29 1.21 5.29
N ALA A 124 -21.41 0.71 4.07
CA ALA A 124 -20.30 0.62 3.11
C ALA A 124 -20.22 1.87 2.22
N GLY A 125 -19.01 2.38 1.99
CA GLY A 125 -18.74 3.55 1.15
C GLY A 125 -17.60 3.29 0.16
N LEU A 126 -17.62 4.00 -0.97
CA LEU A 126 -16.45 4.07 -1.85
C LEU A 126 -15.58 5.25 -1.38
N CYS A 127 -14.34 4.97 -1.04
CA CYS A 127 -13.34 5.96 -0.72
C CYS A 127 -12.42 6.16 -1.91
N LYS A 128 -12.18 7.43 -2.25
CA LYS A 128 -11.26 7.82 -3.31
C LYS A 128 -10.21 8.75 -2.71
N SER A 129 -9.00 8.25 -2.54
CA SER A 129 -7.86 9.02 -2.07
C SER A 129 -7.13 9.65 -3.24
N SER A 130 -6.52 10.79 -2.98
CA SER A 130 -5.65 11.49 -3.92
C SER A 130 -4.50 12.14 -3.17
N TRP A 131 -3.32 12.15 -3.75
CA TRP A 131 -2.17 12.84 -3.22
C TRP A 131 -1.45 13.58 -4.34
N GLU A 132 -0.95 14.76 -3.99
CA GLU A 132 -0.21 15.61 -4.91
C GLU A 132 1.24 15.15 -5.02
N ARG A 133 1.92 15.63 -6.07
CA ARG A 133 3.34 15.39 -6.25
C ARG A 133 4.10 16.07 -5.10
N ALA A 134 5.01 15.33 -4.49
CA ALA A 134 6.00 15.82 -3.53
C ALA A 134 7.39 15.39 -3.99
N GLU A 135 8.45 15.90 -3.35
CA GLU A 135 9.86 15.63 -3.74
C GLU A 135 10.15 14.14 -3.98
N ARG A 136 9.56 13.25 -3.17
CA ARG A 136 9.84 11.80 -3.22
C ARG A 136 8.64 10.94 -3.64
N ILE A 137 7.51 11.55 -4.01
CA ILE A 137 6.24 10.85 -4.26
C ILE A 137 5.58 11.46 -5.50
N GLN A 138 5.31 10.62 -6.50
CA GLN A 138 4.50 11.01 -7.65
C GLN A 138 3.03 11.16 -7.25
N ALA A 139 2.33 12.11 -7.89
CA ALA A 139 0.89 12.26 -7.70
C ALA A 139 0.14 10.97 -8.07
N GLY A 140 -0.97 10.70 -7.40
CA GLY A 140 -1.76 9.50 -7.65
C GLY A 140 -3.14 9.54 -7.03
N THR A 141 -3.95 8.55 -7.42
CA THR A 141 -5.28 8.33 -6.86
C THR A 141 -5.49 6.86 -6.60
N HIS A 142 -6.27 6.52 -5.59
CA HIS A 142 -6.64 5.14 -5.27
C HIS A 142 -8.09 5.04 -4.84
N GLU A 143 -8.77 3.98 -5.27
CA GLU A 143 -10.14 3.69 -4.84
C GLU A 143 -10.14 2.47 -3.94
N TYR A 144 -10.79 2.56 -2.78
CA TYR A 144 -10.95 1.44 -1.85
C TYR A 144 -12.35 1.47 -1.21
N ILE A 145 -12.77 0.39 -0.57
CA ILE A 145 -14.05 0.34 0.12
C ILE A 145 -13.80 0.55 1.61
N ASP A 146 -14.67 1.31 2.27
CA ASP A 146 -14.70 1.33 3.73
C ASP A 146 -16.07 0.90 4.26
N VAL A 147 -16.07 0.42 5.50
CA VAL A 147 -17.28 0.05 6.22
C VAL A 147 -17.22 0.68 7.60
N ILE A 148 -18.26 1.43 7.98
CA ILE A 148 -18.40 1.94 9.33
C ILE A 148 -19.37 1.04 10.08
N ASP A 149 -18.92 0.52 11.22
CA ASP A 149 -19.80 -0.19 12.14
C ASP A 149 -20.79 0.78 12.77
N ARG A 150 -22.09 0.56 12.55
CA ARG A 150 -23.16 1.38 13.14
C ARG A 150 -23.26 1.23 14.66
N GLY A 151 -22.76 0.13 15.22
CA GLY A 151 -22.80 -0.15 16.65
C GLY A 151 -21.72 0.57 17.46
N GLY A 152 -20.52 0.75 16.90
CA GLY A 152 -19.37 1.33 17.60
C GLY A 152 -18.62 2.44 16.87
N GLY A 153 -19.10 2.88 15.69
CA GLY A 153 -18.45 3.93 14.88
C GLY A 153 -17.07 3.55 14.35
N THR A 154 -16.65 2.30 14.52
CA THR A 154 -15.32 1.84 14.11
C THR A 154 -15.28 1.68 12.61
N ARG A 155 -14.25 2.26 11.99
CA ARG A 155 -14.01 2.17 10.55
C ARG A 155 -13.16 0.96 10.21
N TYR A 156 -13.58 0.22 9.19
CA TYR A 156 -12.85 -0.87 8.57
C TYR A 156 -12.52 -0.49 7.13
N ILE A 157 -11.31 -0.84 6.69
CA ILE A 157 -10.90 -0.75 5.30
C ILE A 157 -11.08 -2.14 4.68
N LEU A 158 -11.68 -2.16 3.50
CA LEU A 158 -11.88 -3.34 2.67
C LEU A 158 -11.13 -3.14 1.35
N GLU A 159 -10.11 -3.96 1.14
CA GLU A 159 -9.40 -4.04 -0.14
C GLU A 159 -9.62 -5.41 -0.77
N ILE A 160 -10.00 -5.40 -2.04
CA ILE A 160 -10.19 -6.62 -2.81
C ILE A 160 -8.88 -6.86 -3.56
N ASP A 161 -8.31 -8.03 -3.36
CA ASP A 161 -6.99 -8.41 -3.88
C ASP A 161 -5.86 -7.50 -3.38
N LEU A 162 -5.65 -7.49 -2.07
CA LEU A 162 -4.58 -6.69 -1.46
C LEU A 162 -3.20 -7.09 -2.00
N ALA A 163 -3.00 -8.36 -2.39
CA ALA A 163 -1.74 -8.84 -2.92
C ALA A 163 -1.34 -8.15 -4.24
N ALA A 164 -2.31 -7.85 -5.11
CA ALA A 164 -2.08 -7.12 -6.36
C ALA A 164 -1.35 -5.78 -6.14
N GLU A 165 -1.63 -5.11 -5.01
CA GLU A 165 -0.99 -3.84 -4.65
C GLU A 165 0.50 -3.98 -4.30
N PHE A 166 0.99 -5.22 -4.10
CA PHE A 166 2.36 -5.54 -3.70
C PHE A 166 3.11 -6.42 -4.72
N GLU A 167 2.51 -6.78 -5.86
CA GLU A 167 3.19 -7.58 -6.88
C GLU A 167 4.40 -6.87 -7.49
N ILE A 168 5.49 -7.59 -7.71
CA ILE A 168 6.72 -7.04 -8.31
C ILE A 168 7.25 -7.96 -9.41
N ALA A 169 8.07 -7.41 -10.28
CA ALA A 169 8.85 -8.23 -11.21
C ALA A 169 9.89 -9.04 -10.42
N ARG A 170 10.08 -10.31 -10.80
CA ARG A 170 11.12 -11.21 -10.26
C ARG A 170 11.14 -11.27 -8.71
N PRO A 171 10.01 -11.61 -8.06
CA PRO A 171 9.98 -11.73 -6.61
C PRO A 171 10.92 -12.86 -6.16
N THR A 172 11.57 -12.69 -5.02
CA THR A 172 12.27 -13.80 -4.34
C THR A 172 11.26 -14.84 -3.87
N GLN A 173 11.73 -16.05 -3.58
CA GLN A 173 10.87 -17.11 -3.07
C GLN A 173 10.21 -16.71 -1.73
N ASP A 174 10.96 -16.07 -0.84
CA ASP A 174 10.47 -15.60 0.45
C ASP A 174 9.39 -14.52 0.28
N TYR A 175 9.62 -13.56 -0.62
CA TYR A 175 8.63 -12.53 -0.90
C TYR A 175 7.36 -13.10 -1.55
N THR A 176 7.50 -14.10 -2.42
CA THR A 176 6.36 -14.82 -3.00
C THR A 176 5.54 -15.52 -1.92
N ALA A 177 6.18 -16.08 -0.88
CA ALA A 177 5.48 -16.68 0.25
C ALA A 177 4.71 -15.64 1.07
N LEU A 178 5.26 -14.43 1.26
CA LEU A 178 4.56 -13.32 1.91
C LEU A 178 3.32 -12.87 1.13
N LEU A 179 3.44 -12.70 -0.20
CA LEU A 179 2.31 -12.32 -1.06
C LEU A 179 1.15 -13.32 -0.96
N ARG A 180 1.46 -14.62 -0.98
CA ARG A 180 0.46 -15.71 -0.88
C ARG A 180 -0.24 -15.78 0.46
N ALA A 181 0.36 -15.21 1.51
CA ALA A 181 -0.24 -15.19 2.84
C ALA A 181 -1.26 -14.05 3.01
N LEU A 182 -1.26 -13.05 2.12
CA LEU A 182 -2.24 -11.98 2.18
C LEU A 182 -3.64 -12.51 1.79
N PRO A 183 -4.70 -12.09 2.49
CA PRO A 183 -6.05 -12.50 2.17
C PRO A 183 -6.50 -11.88 0.85
N SER A 184 -7.25 -12.66 0.05
CA SER A 184 -7.85 -12.18 -1.20
C SER A 184 -8.88 -11.07 -0.99
N VAL A 185 -9.54 -11.06 0.16
CA VAL A 185 -10.41 -9.96 0.61
C VAL A 185 -9.92 -9.53 1.99
N PHE A 186 -9.15 -8.45 2.02
CA PHE A 186 -8.71 -7.88 3.28
C PHE A 186 -9.84 -7.07 3.90
N VAL A 187 -10.12 -7.30 5.18
CA VAL A 187 -10.96 -6.44 6.01
C VAL A 187 -10.29 -6.28 7.36
N GLY A 188 -9.96 -5.05 7.71
CA GLY A 188 -9.31 -4.73 8.97
C GLY A 188 -9.38 -3.25 9.32
N ARG A 189 -8.94 -2.92 10.53
CA ARG A 189 -8.84 -1.52 10.98
C ARG A 189 -7.69 -0.81 10.26
N PRO A 190 -7.73 0.53 10.12
CA PRO A 190 -6.65 1.29 9.48
C PRO A 190 -5.25 0.96 10.00
N GLY A 191 -5.09 0.77 11.32
CA GLY A 191 -3.79 0.41 11.91
C GLY A 191 -3.27 -0.96 11.47
N ALA A 192 -4.13 -1.97 11.32
CA ALA A 192 -3.72 -3.29 10.84
C ALA A 192 -3.21 -3.22 9.38
N LEU A 193 -3.92 -2.46 8.53
CA LEU A 193 -3.48 -2.23 7.15
C LEU A 193 -2.14 -1.46 7.11
N GLU A 194 -1.94 -0.47 7.96
CA GLU A 194 -0.69 0.29 8.02
C GLU A 194 0.52 -0.59 8.41
N SER A 195 0.32 -1.51 9.36
CA SER A 195 1.33 -2.50 9.74
C SER A 195 1.64 -3.45 8.59
N ILE A 196 0.62 -3.97 7.88
CA ILE A 196 0.81 -4.83 6.71
C ILE A 196 1.57 -4.09 5.61
N VAL A 197 1.15 -2.86 5.26
CA VAL A 197 1.83 -2.02 4.27
C VAL A 197 3.30 -1.82 4.64
N SER A 198 3.59 -1.52 5.90
CA SER A 198 4.96 -1.31 6.36
C SER A 198 5.82 -2.57 6.23
N LEU A 199 5.31 -3.73 6.64
CA LEU A 199 6.02 -5.01 6.55
C LEU A 199 6.25 -5.43 5.09
N MET A 200 5.23 -5.33 4.26
CA MET A 200 5.30 -5.70 2.85
C MET A 200 6.24 -4.78 2.06
N CYS A 201 6.25 -3.48 2.32
CA CYS A 201 7.19 -2.56 1.66
C CYS A 201 8.66 -2.88 1.98
N VAL A 202 8.98 -3.22 3.23
CA VAL A 202 10.34 -3.62 3.61
C VAL A 202 10.75 -4.90 2.87
N ALA A 203 9.91 -5.94 2.90
CA ALA A 203 10.20 -7.19 2.20
C ALA A 203 10.27 -7.03 0.68
N MET A 204 9.45 -6.14 0.11
CA MET A 204 9.43 -5.82 -1.31
C MET A 204 10.75 -5.17 -1.73
N GLU A 205 11.22 -4.20 -0.95
CA GLU A 205 12.47 -3.49 -1.18
C GLU A 205 13.67 -4.44 -1.10
N GLU A 206 13.70 -5.34 -0.13
CA GLU A 206 14.69 -6.42 -0.03
C GLU A 206 14.67 -7.36 -1.24
N SER A 207 13.47 -7.77 -1.68
CA SER A 207 13.30 -8.63 -2.87
C SER A 207 13.76 -7.95 -4.16
N ILE A 208 13.43 -6.68 -4.35
CA ILE A 208 13.82 -5.91 -5.54
C ILE A 208 15.34 -5.74 -5.56
N ARG A 209 15.95 -5.34 -4.44
CA ARG A 209 17.41 -5.15 -4.36
C ARG A 209 18.19 -6.45 -4.55
N SER A 210 17.75 -7.55 -3.93
CA SER A 210 18.41 -8.86 -4.10
C SER A 210 18.34 -9.37 -5.55
N SER A 211 17.36 -8.90 -6.33
CA SER A 211 17.26 -9.18 -7.76
C SER A 211 18.09 -8.23 -8.66
N GLY A 212 18.83 -7.28 -8.06
CA GLY A 212 19.66 -6.31 -8.78
C GLY A 212 18.86 -5.21 -9.50
N MET A 213 17.67 -4.89 -9.01
CA MET A 213 16.79 -3.86 -9.59
C MET A 213 16.67 -2.65 -8.66
N HIS A 214 16.43 -1.47 -9.23
CA HIS A 214 16.10 -0.26 -8.45
C HIS A 214 14.64 -0.26 -8.03
N LEU A 215 14.35 0.31 -6.85
CA LEU A 215 13.00 0.42 -6.31
C LEU A 215 12.20 1.50 -7.06
N PRO A 216 11.10 1.14 -7.76
CA PRO A 216 10.25 2.10 -8.45
C PRO A 216 9.65 3.14 -7.49
N PRO A 217 9.46 4.42 -7.91
CA PRO A 217 8.85 5.44 -7.07
C PRO A 217 7.49 5.03 -6.50
N TRP A 218 6.66 4.35 -7.29
CA TRP A 218 5.34 3.86 -6.88
C TRP A 218 5.38 2.62 -5.96
N ARG A 219 6.55 2.02 -5.75
CA ARG A 219 6.78 0.92 -4.83
C ARG A 219 7.44 1.37 -3.52
N ARG A 220 7.81 2.64 -3.40
CA ARG A 220 8.28 3.24 -2.15
C ARG A 220 7.17 3.24 -1.12
N LYS A 221 7.55 3.09 0.15
CA LYS A 221 6.62 3.00 1.28
C LYS A 221 5.67 4.19 1.33
N GLU A 222 6.17 5.38 1.06
CA GLU A 222 5.40 6.62 1.12
C GLU A 222 4.28 6.63 0.07
N TYR A 223 4.58 6.20 -1.16
CA TYR A 223 3.59 6.10 -2.23
C TYR A 223 2.54 5.03 -1.93
N VAL A 224 2.97 3.83 -1.52
CA VAL A 224 2.04 2.73 -1.20
C VAL A 224 1.14 3.11 -0.02
N ARG A 225 1.69 3.74 1.02
CA ARG A 225 0.91 4.25 2.16
C ARG A 225 -0.09 5.33 1.73
N ALA A 226 0.27 6.21 0.81
CA ALA A 226 -0.62 7.28 0.34
C ALA A 226 -1.94 6.75 -0.25
N LYS A 227 -1.96 5.54 -0.81
CA LYS A 227 -3.17 4.89 -1.35
C LYS A 227 -4.34 4.84 -0.36
N TRP A 228 -4.08 4.58 0.92
CA TRP A 228 -5.15 4.44 1.92
C TRP A 228 -5.17 5.57 2.95
N PHE A 229 -4.04 6.24 3.17
CA PHE A 229 -3.86 7.17 4.29
C PHE A 229 -3.76 8.65 3.90
N SER A 230 -3.79 8.98 2.60
CA SER A 230 -3.92 10.36 2.12
C SER A 230 -5.34 10.90 2.34
N SER A 231 -5.55 12.19 2.05
CA SER A 231 -6.89 12.78 2.02
C SER A 231 -7.77 12.01 1.04
N PHE A 232 -9.02 11.76 1.44
CA PHE A 232 -9.97 11.02 0.62
C PHE A 232 -11.38 11.60 0.72
N GLY A 233 -12.12 11.45 -0.38
CA GLY A 233 -13.57 11.64 -0.41
C GLY A 233 -14.29 10.31 -0.22
N ARG A 234 -15.32 10.28 0.62
CA ARG A 234 -16.17 9.09 0.87
C ARG A 234 -17.55 9.29 0.26
N ASN A 235 -17.89 8.45 -0.71
CA ASN A 235 -19.22 8.42 -1.33
C ASN A 235 -20.10 7.36 -0.62
N SER A 236 -20.78 7.80 0.43
CA SER A 236 -21.82 7.01 1.10
C SER A 236 -23.20 7.49 0.64
N ALA A 237 -24.04 6.59 0.12
CA ALA A 237 -25.39 6.93 -0.36
C ALA A 237 -26.45 6.73 0.74
N ALA A 238 -26.10 6.99 2.01
CA ALA A 238 -26.97 6.73 3.15
C ALA A 238 -27.63 8.04 3.64
N GLY A 239 -28.86 8.28 3.17
CA GLY A 239 -29.95 8.93 3.92
C GLY A 239 -29.81 10.41 4.28
N GLY A 240 -30.43 11.28 3.46
CA GLY A 240 -30.92 12.56 3.94
C GLY A 240 -32.20 12.38 4.75
N GLU A 241 -32.29 13.10 5.86
CA GLU A 241 -33.55 13.52 6.47
C GLU A 241 -33.50 15.05 6.60
N ALA A 242 -34.57 15.68 6.17
CA ALA A 242 -34.64 17.07 5.74
C ALA A 242 -34.74 18.05 6.92
N ASP A 243 -34.11 19.22 6.77
CA ASP A 243 -34.77 20.47 7.13
C ASP A 243 -34.95 21.31 5.86
N ARG A 244 -36.20 21.64 5.56
CA ARG A 244 -36.59 22.45 4.40
C ARG A 244 -36.64 23.90 4.85
N GLY A 245 -35.66 24.69 4.40
CA GLY A 245 -35.69 26.15 4.44
C GLY A 245 -34.99 26.74 3.22
N ALA A 246 -35.79 27.31 2.32
CA ALA A 246 -35.47 27.97 1.06
C ALA A 246 -34.12 28.72 0.93
N ALA A 247 -33.39 28.49 -0.17
CA ALA A 247 -33.21 29.46 -1.27
C ALA A 247 -32.07 29.02 -2.21
N SER A 248 -32.31 29.23 -3.51
CA SER A 248 -31.38 29.04 -4.63
C SER A 248 -30.01 29.68 -4.42
N ARG A 249 -28.93 28.93 -4.68
CA ARG A 249 -27.72 29.36 -5.40
C ARG A 249 -26.81 28.16 -5.70
N SER A 250 -26.32 28.11 -6.93
CA SER A 250 -25.26 27.24 -7.45
C SER A 250 -24.13 27.05 -6.43
N GLY A 251 -23.94 25.82 -5.95
CA GLY A 251 -22.84 25.44 -5.07
C GLY A 251 -22.19 24.16 -5.56
N THR A 252 -20.90 24.22 -5.86
CA THR A 252 -20.04 23.06 -6.11
C THR A 252 -20.11 22.13 -4.89
N ALA A 253 -20.30 20.83 -5.14
CA ALA A 253 -20.36 19.83 -4.08
C ALA A 253 -18.98 19.68 -3.42
N THR A 254 -18.73 20.41 -2.34
CA THR A 254 -17.52 20.28 -1.53
C THR A 254 -17.61 19.02 -0.68
N THR A 255 -17.16 17.88 -1.23
CA THR A 255 -16.84 16.68 -0.46
C THR A 255 -15.79 17.05 0.60
N LYS A 256 -16.18 17.04 1.88
CA LYS A 256 -15.24 17.30 2.99
C LYS A 256 -14.18 16.19 3.02
N PRO A 257 -12.88 16.54 3.09
CA PRO A 257 -11.82 15.54 3.19
C PRO A 257 -11.93 14.84 4.55
N CYS A 258 -12.15 13.53 4.53
CA CYS A 258 -12.02 12.73 5.75
C CYS A 258 -10.53 12.45 5.95
N ARG A 259 -9.97 12.85 7.10
CA ARG A 259 -8.60 12.50 7.50
C ARG A 259 -8.66 11.36 8.51
N ILE A 260 -7.90 10.29 8.29
CA ILE A 260 -7.73 9.23 9.29
C ILE A 260 -6.75 9.77 10.34
N GLU A 261 -7.23 10.11 11.53
CA GLU A 261 -6.33 10.27 12.67
C GLU A 261 -6.02 8.90 13.26
N LEU A 262 -4.83 8.37 12.94
CA LEU A 262 -4.28 7.20 13.59
C LEU A 262 -3.80 7.61 14.98
N ARG A 263 -4.59 7.33 16.01
CA ARG A 263 -4.16 7.46 17.41
C ARG A 263 -3.35 6.23 17.78
N CYS A 264 -2.03 6.25 17.53
CA CYS A 264 -1.12 5.23 18.04
C CYS A 264 -1.15 5.25 19.57
N ARG A 265 -1.65 4.18 20.19
CA ARG A 265 -1.38 3.92 21.61
C ARG A 265 0.05 3.38 21.70
N GLU A 266 0.95 4.16 22.29
CA GLU A 266 2.25 3.64 22.71
C GLU A 266 2.04 2.49 23.70
N VAL A 267 2.33 1.26 23.27
CA VAL A 267 2.45 0.13 24.19
C VAL A 267 3.87 0.20 24.76
N LYS A 268 4.00 0.74 25.97
CA LYS A 268 5.25 0.64 26.75
C LYS A 268 5.51 -0.81 27.09
N VAL A 269 6.40 -1.46 26.35
CA VAL A 269 7.05 -2.71 26.77
C VAL A 269 7.94 -2.35 27.95
N ARG A 270 7.62 -2.86 29.14
CA ARG A 270 8.49 -2.75 30.32
C ARG A 270 9.62 -3.78 30.17
N GLU A 271 10.79 -3.32 29.76
CA GLU A 271 12.04 -4.03 30.00
C GLU A 271 12.49 -3.80 31.45
N GLY A 272 12.93 -4.89 32.11
CA GLY A 272 13.79 -4.80 33.29
C GLY A 272 13.19 -5.35 34.57
N MET A 273 13.38 -6.65 34.82
CA MET A 273 13.61 -7.16 36.18
C MET A 273 14.35 -8.51 36.11
N LEU A 274 15.67 -8.47 35.95
CA LEU A 274 16.56 -9.57 36.32
C LEU A 274 17.89 -9.02 36.86
N ALA A 275 18.36 -9.68 37.93
CA ALA A 275 19.52 -9.40 38.80
C ALA A 275 19.27 -8.25 39.79
N GLU A 276 19.39 -8.40 41.12
CA GLU A 276 20.20 -9.32 41.93
C GLU A 276 19.47 -9.70 43.23
N GLU A 277 19.69 -10.92 43.73
CA GLU A 277 20.07 -11.09 45.14
C GLU A 277 20.76 -12.46 45.33
N PHE A 278 22.09 -12.45 45.26
CA PHE A 278 22.94 -13.51 45.82
C PHE A 278 23.63 -12.94 47.07
N ARG A 279 23.09 -13.31 48.23
CA ARG A 279 23.70 -13.32 49.57
C ARG A 279 22.63 -13.97 50.45
N GLY A 280 22.69 -15.22 50.87
CA GLY A 280 23.81 -15.99 51.36
C GLY A 280 23.48 -16.38 52.79
N THR A 281 23.01 -17.62 53.03
CA THR A 281 23.12 -18.26 54.35
C THR A 281 23.18 -19.77 54.19
N LEU A 282 24.30 -20.32 54.62
CA LEU A 282 24.51 -21.72 54.97
C LEU A 282 23.61 -22.14 56.15
N ASN A 283 23.50 -23.48 56.32
CA ASN A 283 22.83 -24.27 57.38
C ASN A 283 21.40 -24.68 56.98
N GLY A 284 21.01 -25.96 57.00
CA GLY A 284 21.63 -27.19 57.47
C GLY A 284 20.53 -28.25 57.61
N TYR A 285 20.89 -29.51 57.35
CA TYR A 285 20.28 -30.77 57.82
C TYR A 285 18.75 -30.93 57.92
N GLY A 286 18.25 -31.97 57.25
CA GLY A 286 17.61 -33.09 57.97
C GLY A 286 16.12 -33.34 57.75
N PHE A 287 15.86 -34.52 57.18
CA PHE A 287 14.60 -35.30 57.07
C PHE A 287 13.57 -34.88 56.01
#